data_AF-A0A0Q4IP57-F1
#
_entry.id   AF-A0A0Q4IP57-F1
#
_cell.length_a   1.000
_cell.length_b   1.000
_cell.length_c   1.000
_cell.angle_alpha   90.00
_cell.angle_beta   90.00
_cell.angle_gamma   90.00
#
_symmetry.space_group_name_H-M   'P 1'
#
loop_
_entity.id
_entity.type
_entity.pdbx_description
1 polymer ?
#
loop_
_entity_poly.entity_id
_entity_poly.type
_entity_poly.pdbx_seq_one_letter_code
_entity_poly.pdbx_strand_id
1 'polypeptide(L)'
;MATQVIQERYSAQAPVPLRRRVATLALVVGIHLLILWLLLHIAPTIMSPPPGPESALVVDMLPADRVAPAAAPAKQAARKAASGSAATAAPVEQVAPPPDIPPPPPVPTAPSDDIWSRVIPMTGRDFARAAIAPGKSAATEGAGSGAAKGDSGDGDAVADAGGGSGGGDRLYAADWYRRPTHAELSTYLSPRAQPGWGEIACRTIPNNQVTDCREIGQSARGSGLAGAVRQAAWQFRIVPPRVGGKPLIGVWVRIRITYSDKGAAVE
;
A
#
# COMPACT_ATOMS: atom_id res chain seq x y z
N MET A 1 34.82 -23.49 35.11
CA MET A 1 33.97 -24.49 35.81
C MET A 1 32.50 -24.06 35.97
N ALA A 2 32.13 -22.78 35.80
CA ALA A 2 30.73 -22.31 35.91
C ALA A 2 29.84 -22.60 34.68
N THR A 3 30.44 -22.94 33.53
CA THR A 3 29.72 -23.16 32.26
C THR A 3 29.09 -24.56 32.13
N GLN A 4 29.56 -25.56 32.88
CA GLN A 4 29.00 -26.91 32.81
C GLN A 4 27.69 -27.06 33.60
N VAL A 5 27.53 -26.31 34.70
CA VAL A 5 26.34 -26.40 35.57
C VAL A 5 25.06 -25.88 34.89
N ILE A 6 25.20 -24.98 33.90
CA ILE A 6 24.05 -24.44 33.16
C ILE A 6 23.56 -25.42 32.10
N GLN A 7 24.46 -26.18 31.45
CA GLN A 7 24.05 -27.14 30.41
C GLN A 7 23.30 -28.35 30.98
N GLU A 8 23.62 -28.80 32.19
CA GLU A 8 22.91 -29.95 32.81
C GLU A 8 21.45 -29.64 33.18
N ARG A 9 21.08 -28.36 33.34
CA ARG A 9 19.69 -27.98 33.65
C ARG A 9 18.77 -27.96 32.44
N TYR A 10 19.32 -27.87 31.22
CA TYR A 10 18.53 -27.89 29.98
C TYR A 10 18.34 -29.29 29.39
N SER A 11 19.16 -30.28 29.79
CA SER A 11 19.10 -31.64 29.25
C SER A 11 18.05 -32.55 29.93
N ALA A 12 17.45 -32.12 31.04
CA ALA A 12 16.47 -32.90 31.80
C ALA A 12 15.01 -32.51 31.52
N GLN A 13 14.66 -32.18 30.27
CA GLN A 13 13.25 -32.13 29.89
C GLN A 13 12.73 -33.56 29.78
N ALA A 14 12.15 -34.03 30.89
CA ALA A 14 11.46 -35.31 30.95
C ALA A 14 10.52 -35.46 29.74
N PRO A 15 10.58 -36.58 29.00
CA PRO A 15 9.75 -36.76 27.83
C PRO A 15 8.28 -36.64 28.23
N VAL A 16 7.60 -35.61 27.70
CA VAL A 16 6.16 -35.41 27.94
C VAL A 16 5.44 -36.70 27.59
N PRO A 17 4.66 -37.30 28.52
CA PRO A 17 4.08 -38.61 28.32
C PRO A 17 3.21 -38.62 27.07
N LEU A 18 3.28 -39.70 26.29
CA LEU A 18 2.56 -39.85 25.00
C LEU A 18 1.07 -39.49 25.14
N ARG A 19 0.43 -39.90 26.24
CA ARG A 19 -0.97 -39.56 26.57
C ARG A 19 -1.25 -38.05 26.58
N ARG A 20 -0.33 -37.24 27.11
CA ARG A 20 -0.49 -35.78 27.17
C ARG A 20 -0.32 -35.14 25.79
N ARG A 21 0.61 -35.67 24.97
CA ARG A 21 0.79 -35.21 23.58
C ARG A 21 -0.42 -35.54 22.70
N VAL A 22 -0.96 -36.76 22.84
CA VAL A 22 -2.18 -37.17 22.14
C VAL A 22 -3.38 -36.35 22.61
N ALA A 23 -3.51 -36.09 23.93
CA ALA A 23 -4.58 -35.24 24.45
C ALA A 23 -4.50 -33.79 23.93
N THR A 24 -3.31 -33.19 23.88
CA THR A 24 -3.15 -31.84 23.29
C THR A 24 -3.46 -31.83 21.80
N LEU A 25 -3.05 -32.87 21.05
CA LEU A 25 -3.34 -32.97 19.62
C LEU A 25 -4.85 -33.12 19.38
N ALA A 26 -5.51 -34.01 20.12
CA ALA A 26 -6.96 -34.21 20.05
C ALA A 26 -7.73 -32.93 20.39
N LEU A 27 -7.31 -32.18 21.42
CA LEU A 27 -7.91 -30.89 21.77
C LEU A 27 -7.77 -29.88 20.63
N VAL A 28 -6.57 -29.75 20.06
CA VAL A 28 -6.32 -28.81 18.95
C VAL A 28 -7.15 -29.19 17.73
N VAL A 29 -7.19 -30.47 17.35
CA VAL A 29 -8.03 -30.94 16.25
C VAL A 29 -9.50 -30.68 16.52
N GLY A 30 -9.99 -30.94 17.74
CA GLY A 30 -11.37 -30.66 18.14
C GLY A 30 -11.73 -29.18 18.02
N ILE A 31 -10.85 -28.27 18.44
CA ILE A 31 -11.03 -26.82 18.30
C ILE A 31 -11.12 -26.42 16.81
N HIS A 32 -10.25 -26.98 15.95
CA HIS A 32 -10.29 -26.66 14.52
C HIS A 32 -11.57 -27.17 13.85
N LEU A 33 -12.02 -28.38 14.21
CA LEU A 33 -13.30 -28.92 13.73
C LEU A 33 -14.49 -28.09 14.21
N LEU A 34 -14.48 -27.63 15.46
CA LEU A 34 -15.52 -26.75 16.00
C LEU A 34 -15.57 -25.41 15.25
N ILE A 35 -14.40 -24.80 15.02
CA ILE A 35 -14.30 -23.54 14.26
C ILE A 35 -14.81 -23.76 12.84
N LEU A 36 -14.40 -24.83 12.16
CA LEU A 36 -14.82 -25.12 10.80
C LEU A 36 -16.33 -25.39 10.71
N TRP A 37 -16.89 -26.10 11.69
CA TRP A 37 -18.32 -26.32 11.84
C TRP A 37 -19.09 -25.01 12.06
N LEU A 38 -18.58 -24.13 12.92
CA LEU A 38 -19.17 -22.81 13.17
C LEU A 38 -19.13 -21.94 11.91
N LEU A 39 -18.02 -21.95 11.17
CA LEU A 39 -17.91 -21.24 9.89
C LEU A 39 -18.91 -21.76 8.86
N LEU A 40 -19.10 -23.07 8.77
CA LEU A 40 -20.10 -23.67 7.88
C LEU A 40 -21.54 -23.34 8.30
N HIS A 41 -21.82 -23.24 9.59
CA HIS A 41 -23.14 -22.88 10.10
C HIS A 41 -23.47 -21.39 9.95
N ILE A 42 -22.47 -20.51 10.06
CA ILE A 42 -22.63 -19.06 9.91
C ILE A 42 -22.48 -18.64 8.45
N ALA A 43 -21.88 -19.48 7.59
CA ALA A 43 -21.74 -19.20 6.18
C ALA A 43 -23.11 -18.83 5.58
N PRO A 44 -23.31 -17.57 5.15
CA PRO A 44 -24.49 -17.24 4.37
C PRO A 44 -24.43 -18.11 3.12
N THR A 45 -25.58 -18.62 2.66
CA THR A 45 -25.68 -19.39 1.42
C THR A 45 -25.33 -18.48 0.24
N ILE A 46 -24.04 -18.29 -0.03
CA ILE A 46 -23.49 -17.50 -1.14
C ILE A 46 -23.73 -18.16 -2.51
N MET A 47 -24.50 -19.24 -2.54
CA MET A 47 -25.01 -19.90 -3.74
C MET A 47 -26.54 -19.88 -3.73
N SER A 48 -27.13 -18.69 -3.64
CA SER A 48 -28.34 -18.43 -4.43
C SER A 48 -27.86 -18.13 -5.84
N PRO A 49 -28.29 -18.89 -6.88
CA PRO A 49 -28.13 -18.48 -8.26
C PRO A 49 -28.63 -17.03 -8.37
N PRO A 50 -27.96 -16.16 -9.15
CA PRO A 50 -28.51 -14.82 -9.39
C PRO A 50 -29.96 -14.99 -9.85
N PRO A 51 -30.93 -14.27 -9.27
CA PRO A 51 -32.26 -14.24 -9.85
C PRO A 51 -32.07 -13.88 -11.31
N GLY A 52 -32.54 -14.76 -12.20
CA GLY A 52 -32.55 -14.51 -13.64
C GLY A 52 -33.18 -13.14 -13.89
N PRO A 53 -32.83 -12.44 -14.97
CA PRO A 53 -33.11 -11.01 -15.15
C PRO A 53 -34.60 -10.73 -14.94
N GLU A 54 -34.95 -10.37 -13.71
CA GLU A 54 -36.27 -9.89 -13.38
C GLU A 54 -36.32 -8.51 -13.99
N SER A 55 -37.23 -8.44 -14.96
CA SER A 55 -37.55 -7.33 -15.82
C SER A 55 -37.24 -5.99 -15.17
N ALA A 56 -36.40 -5.18 -15.82
CA ALA A 56 -36.32 -3.76 -15.56
C ALA A 56 -37.75 -3.23 -15.45
N LEU A 57 -38.07 -2.61 -14.32
CA LEU A 57 -39.32 -1.91 -14.12
C LEU A 57 -39.31 -0.72 -15.08
N VAL A 58 -39.79 -0.95 -16.30
CA VAL A 58 -40.07 0.12 -17.26
C VAL A 58 -41.32 0.82 -16.73
N VAL A 59 -41.11 1.91 -16.01
CA VAL A 59 -42.17 2.88 -15.75
C VAL A 59 -42.41 3.60 -17.06
N ASP A 60 -43.32 3.05 -17.87
CA ASP A 60 -43.87 3.73 -19.03
C ASP A 60 -44.84 4.79 -18.51
N MET A 61 -44.41 6.05 -18.52
CA MET A 61 -45.30 7.17 -18.21
C MET A 61 -46.18 7.42 -19.43
N LEU A 62 -47.36 6.77 -19.45
CA LEU A 62 -48.43 7.12 -20.39
C LEU A 62 -48.91 8.56 -20.11
N PRO A 63 -48.93 9.46 -21.10
CA PRO A 63 -49.70 10.69 -21.00
C PRO A 63 -51.18 10.32 -20.88
N ALA A 64 -51.83 10.82 -19.83
CA ALA A 64 -53.28 10.78 -19.72
C ALA A 64 -53.85 11.66 -20.83
N ASP A 65 -54.15 11.06 -21.99
CA ASP A 65 -55.16 11.48 -22.95
C ASP A 65 -55.13 10.54 -24.16
N ARG A 66 -55.90 9.45 -24.09
CA ARG A 66 -56.82 8.97 -25.16
C ARG A 66 -57.23 7.52 -24.90
N VAL A 67 -58.54 7.37 -24.71
CA VAL A 67 -59.30 6.13 -24.65
C VAL A 67 -59.53 5.60 -26.08
N ALA A 68 -59.57 4.25 -26.20
CA ALA A 68 -60.21 3.39 -27.21
C ALA A 68 -59.37 2.77 -28.37
N PRO A 69 -59.73 1.55 -28.83
CA PRO A 69 -58.79 0.45 -29.10
C PRO A 69 -58.80 -0.09 -30.56
N ALA A 70 -57.91 -1.04 -30.87
CA ALA A 70 -58.17 -2.30 -31.61
C ALA A 70 -57.05 -2.78 -32.56
N ALA A 71 -56.97 -4.13 -32.66
CA ALA A 71 -56.49 -4.98 -33.76
C ALA A 71 -55.01 -5.42 -33.82
N ALA A 72 -54.84 -6.74 -33.76
CA ALA A 72 -53.69 -7.55 -34.19
C ALA A 72 -53.96 -8.15 -35.60
N PRO A 73 -53.19 -9.11 -36.16
CA PRO A 73 -51.74 -9.23 -36.42
C PRO A 73 -51.43 -9.67 -37.90
N ALA A 74 -50.16 -9.84 -38.30
CA ALA A 74 -49.60 -10.87 -39.27
C ALA A 74 -48.27 -10.36 -39.87
N LYS A 75 -47.11 -11.02 -39.72
CA LYS A 75 -46.56 -12.27 -40.30
C LYS A 75 -46.19 -12.26 -41.80
N GLN A 76 -44.88 -12.49 -42.00
CA GLN A 76 -44.23 -13.44 -42.93
C GLN A 76 -43.99 -13.10 -44.42
N ALA A 77 -42.69 -13.22 -44.76
CA ALA A 77 -42.13 -13.95 -45.91
C ALA A 77 -42.39 -13.35 -47.31
N ALA A 78 -41.62 -13.62 -48.37
CA ALA A 78 -40.53 -14.55 -48.65
C ALA A 78 -39.72 -13.94 -49.82
N ARG A 79 -38.39 -14.09 -49.87
CA ARG A 79 -37.65 -15.03 -50.76
C ARG A 79 -37.87 -14.92 -52.28
N LYS A 80 -36.72 -14.92 -52.95
CA LYS A 80 -36.34 -15.61 -54.21
C LYS A 80 -36.79 -15.00 -55.55
N ALA A 81 -35.79 -14.68 -56.38
CA ALA A 81 -35.37 -15.43 -57.58
C ALA A 81 -34.20 -14.63 -58.21
N ALA A 82 -32.98 -15.15 -58.38
CA ALA A 82 -32.52 -16.28 -59.21
C ALA A 82 -32.47 -15.96 -60.72
N SER A 83 -31.35 -16.36 -61.32
CA SER A 83 -30.97 -16.31 -62.75
C SER A 83 -30.30 -14.99 -63.18
N GLY A 84 -29.12 -14.95 -63.80
CA GLY A 84 -28.26 -16.01 -64.29
C GLY A 84 -27.33 -15.44 -65.38
N SER A 85 -26.09 -15.93 -65.38
CA SER A 85 -25.18 -16.05 -66.52
C SER A 85 -24.44 -14.82 -67.09
N ALA A 86 -23.14 -14.82 -66.76
CA ALA A 86 -21.99 -14.81 -67.68
C ALA A 86 -21.74 -13.59 -68.62
N ALA A 87 -20.69 -12.86 -68.22
CA ALA A 87 -19.51 -12.47 -68.98
C ALA A 87 -19.68 -11.69 -70.29
N THR A 88 -19.16 -10.45 -70.29
CA THR A 88 -18.05 -10.03 -71.17
C THR A 88 -17.42 -8.76 -70.57
N ALA A 89 -16.11 -8.75 -70.43
CA ALA A 89 -15.32 -7.65 -69.89
C ALA A 89 -15.02 -6.59 -70.95
N ALA A 90 -15.04 -5.32 -70.55
CA ALA A 90 -14.43 -4.17 -71.23
C ALA A 90 -14.18 -3.05 -70.16
N PRO A 91 -13.41 -2.00 -70.45
CA PRO A 91 -12.00 -1.87 -70.08
C PRO A 91 -11.77 -1.00 -68.83
N VAL A 92 -10.54 -1.09 -68.31
CA VAL A 92 -10.04 -0.43 -67.10
C VAL A 92 -10.15 1.10 -67.19
N GLU A 93 -11.05 1.68 -66.40
CA GLU A 93 -11.10 3.10 -66.05
C GLU A 93 -10.25 3.32 -64.78
N GLN A 94 -9.49 4.41 -64.77
CA GLN A 94 -8.39 4.69 -63.86
C GLN A 94 -8.84 4.84 -62.39
N VAL A 95 -8.18 4.11 -61.49
CA VAL A 95 -8.35 4.29 -60.04
C VAL A 95 -7.60 5.56 -59.61
N ALA A 96 -8.35 6.55 -59.14
CA ALA A 96 -7.79 7.68 -58.39
C ALA A 96 -7.10 7.16 -57.11
N PRO A 97 -5.98 7.76 -56.67
CA PRO A 97 -5.31 7.33 -55.45
C PRO A 97 -6.24 7.48 -54.23
N PRO A 98 -6.22 6.54 -53.27
CA PRO A 98 -7.04 6.62 -52.08
C PRO A 98 -6.65 7.82 -51.22
N PRO A 99 -7.59 8.44 -50.50
CA PRO A 99 -7.28 9.49 -49.53
C PRO A 99 -6.42 8.93 -48.39
N ASP A 100 -5.42 9.72 -47.97
CA ASP A 100 -4.58 9.42 -46.81
C ASP A 100 -5.45 9.25 -45.56
N ILE A 101 -5.46 8.02 -45.03
CA ILE A 101 -6.09 7.71 -43.76
C ILE A 101 -5.13 8.20 -42.66
N PRO A 102 -5.57 9.08 -41.73
CA PRO A 102 -4.72 9.48 -40.60
C PRO A 102 -4.38 8.26 -39.74
N PRO A 103 -3.16 8.19 -39.18
CA PRO A 103 -2.73 7.04 -38.40
C PRO A 103 -3.62 6.83 -37.18
N PRO A 104 -3.95 5.58 -36.81
CA PRO A 104 -4.76 5.28 -35.64
C PRO A 104 -4.07 5.80 -34.36
N PRO A 105 -4.85 6.20 -33.33
CA PRO A 105 -4.30 6.62 -32.05
C PRO A 105 -3.49 5.48 -31.41
N PRO A 106 -2.42 5.79 -30.65
CA PRO A 106 -1.62 4.77 -29.99
C PRO A 106 -2.47 4.00 -28.99
N VAL A 107 -2.55 2.69 -29.19
CA VAL A 107 -3.15 1.76 -28.23
C VAL A 107 -2.32 1.76 -26.93
N PRO A 108 -2.94 1.82 -25.73
CA PRO A 108 -2.23 1.62 -24.48
C PRO A 108 -1.59 0.23 -24.49
N THR A 109 -0.27 0.17 -24.34
CA THR A 109 0.45 -1.08 -24.08
C THR A 109 -0.06 -1.69 -22.79
N ALA A 110 -0.81 -2.79 -22.90
CA ALA A 110 -1.06 -3.65 -21.76
C ALA A 110 0.29 -4.06 -21.14
N PRO A 111 0.42 -4.12 -19.80
CA PRO A 111 1.66 -4.53 -19.17
C PRO A 111 1.99 -5.95 -19.62
N SER A 112 3.07 -6.08 -20.38
CA SER A 112 3.60 -7.36 -20.81
C SER A 112 3.92 -8.19 -19.57
N ASP A 113 3.32 -9.37 -19.45
CA ASP A 113 3.60 -10.36 -18.38
C ASP A 113 4.97 -11.05 -18.56
N ASP A 114 5.89 -10.35 -19.24
CA ASP A 114 7.26 -10.78 -19.43
C ASP A 114 8.05 -10.53 -18.15
N ILE A 115 8.79 -11.56 -17.71
CA ILE A 115 9.57 -11.56 -16.47
C ILE A 115 10.58 -10.39 -16.48
N TRP A 116 11.03 -10.00 -17.67
CA TRP A 116 11.96 -8.89 -17.89
C TRP A 116 11.35 -7.50 -17.62
N SER A 117 10.03 -7.36 -17.56
CA SER A 117 9.37 -6.09 -17.17
C SER A 117 9.35 -5.86 -15.65
N ARG A 118 9.64 -6.91 -14.85
CA ARG A 118 9.79 -6.82 -13.38
C ARG A 118 11.24 -6.58 -12.94
N VAL A 119 12.17 -6.48 -13.88
CA VAL A 119 13.58 -6.18 -13.61
C VAL A 119 13.85 -4.72 -13.97
N ILE A 120 14.31 -3.94 -13.00
CA ILE A 120 14.74 -2.56 -13.25
C ILE A 120 16.05 -2.62 -14.06
N PRO A 121 16.11 -2.11 -15.30
CA PRO A 121 17.37 -2.05 -16.04
C PRO A 121 18.29 -1.03 -15.37
N MET A 122 19.31 -1.51 -14.64
CA MET A 122 20.34 -0.66 -14.05
C MET A 122 21.56 -0.60 -14.97
N THR A 123 22.10 0.60 -15.18
CA THR A 123 23.36 0.76 -15.92
C THR A 123 24.56 0.44 -15.03
N GLY A 124 25.71 0.09 -15.61
CA GLY A 124 26.93 -0.17 -14.82
C GLY A 124 27.36 0.99 -13.91
N ARG A 125 26.96 2.22 -14.23
CA ARG A 125 27.19 3.41 -13.40
C ARG A 125 26.29 3.45 -12.18
N ASP A 126 25.06 2.93 -12.28
CA ASP A 126 24.12 2.83 -11.16
C ASP A 126 24.59 1.78 -10.15
N PHE A 127 25.15 0.67 -10.63
CA PHE A 127 25.81 -0.33 -9.77
C PHE A 127 27.02 0.25 -9.03
N ALA A 128 27.85 1.05 -9.71
CA ALA A 128 29.01 1.69 -9.09
C ALA A 128 28.63 2.71 -8.00
N ARG A 129 27.48 3.40 -8.16
CA ARG A 129 26.95 4.34 -7.15
C ARG A 129 26.30 3.64 -5.96
N ALA A 130 25.73 2.46 -6.17
CA ALA A 130 25.12 1.64 -5.12
C ALA A 130 26.15 0.77 -4.36
N ALA A 131 27.40 0.69 -4.84
CA ALA A 131 28.45 -0.09 -4.21
C ALA A 131 28.92 0.56 -2.91
N ILE A 132 28.46 0.03 -1.77
CA ILE A 132 28.99 0.37 -0.45
C ILE A 132 30.31 -0.40 -0.27
N ALA A 133 31.42 0.21 -0.68
CA ALA A 133 32.75 -0.32 -0.38
C ALA A 133 33.01 -0.18 1.14
N PRO A 134 33.33 -1.27 1.86
CA PRO A 134 33.68 -1.18 3.27
C PRO A 134 35.05 -0.52 3.40
N GLY A 135 35.02 0.74 3.83
CA GLY A 135 36.19 1.56 4.13
C GLY A 135 36.87 2.08 2.88
N LYS A 136 36.48 3.28 2.42
CA LYS A 136 37.21 4.57 2.53
C LYS A 136 36.18 5.65 2.21
N SER A 137 35.76 6.43 3.21
CA SER A 137 34.96 7.64 2.95
C SER A 137 35.86 8.61 2.19
N ALA A 138 35.72 8.66 0.87
CA ALA A 138 36.24 9.77 0.09
C ALA A 138 35.39 10.98 0.44
N ALA A 139 35.96 11.84 1.27
CA ALA A 139 35.47 13.18 1.51
C ALA A 139 35.31 13.90 0.17
N THR A 140 34.10 14.31 -0.15
CA THR A 140 33.84 15.47 -1.00
C THR A 140 32.56 16.13 -0.49
N GLU A 141 32.81 17.16 0.31
CA GLU A 141 32.12 18.45 0.29
C GLU A 141 30.59 18.45 0.43
N GLY A 142 30.20 18.62 1.68
CA GLY A 142 28.93 19.21 2.09
C GLY A 142 29.12 19.89 3.44
N ALA A 143 30.05 20.84 3.50
CA ALA A 143 30.19 21.74 4.65
C ALA A 143 28.91 22.57 4.75
N GLY A 144 28.07 22.21 5.73
CA GLY A 144 26.88 22.95 6.12
C GLY A 144 26.77 22.94 7.63
N SER A 145 27.67 23.64 8.31
CA SER A 145 27.46 24.08 9.68
C SER A 145 26.31 25.09 9.69
N GLY A 146 25.09 24.59 9.82
CA GLY A 146 23.88 25.39 9.97
C GLY A 146 23.34 25.22 11.37
N ALA A 147 23.86 25.98 12.33
CA ALA A 147 23.11 26.29 13.53
C ALA A 147 21.89 27.14 13.09
N ALA A 148 20.77 26.50 12.79
CA ALA A 148 19.50 27.19 12.59
C ALA A 148 18.90 27.52 13.95
N LYS A 149 19.40 28.63 14.49
CA LYS A 149 18.72 29.50 15.42
C LYS A 149 17.30 29.73 14.90
N GLY A 150 16.30 29.56 15.76
CA GLY A 150 14.90 29.72 15.40
C GLY A 150 14.65 31.07 14.73
N ASP A 151 13.96 31.02 13.60
CA ASP A 151 13.23 32.15 13.07
C ASP A 151 11.79 31.70 12.80
N SER A 152 10.88 32.51 13.30
CA SER A 152 9.45 32.29 13.22
C SER A 152 8.95 33.08 12.01
N GLY A 153 8.50 32.39 10.97
CA GLY A 153 7.73 33.01 9.90
C GLY A 153 8.31 32.85 8.50
N ASP A 154 8.06 31.71 7.86
CA ASP A 154 7.18 31.66 6.69
C ASP A 154 6.72 30.20 6.51
N GLY A 155 5.45 30.00 6.17
CA GLY A 155 4.74 28.73 6.38
C GLY A 155 5.01 27.62 5.36
N ASP A 156 6.19 27.57 4.73
CA ASP A 156 6.51 26.61 3.67
C ASP A 156 7.46 25.51 4.16
N ALA A 157 6.95 24.27 4.16
CA ALA A 157 7.69 23.10 4.61
C ALA A 157 8.77 22.69 3.60
N VAL A 158 10.02 22.59 4.06
CA VAL A 158 11.15 22.04 3.31
C VAL A 158 11.12 20.51 3.35
N ALA A 159 11.18 19.88 2.18
CA ALA A 159 11.28 18.43 2.03
C ALA A 159 12.74 18.01 1.84
N ASP A 160 13.15 16.94 2.51
CA ASP A 160 14.39 16.25 2.17
C ASP A 160 14.16 15.35 0.94
N ALA A 161 14.95 15.60 -0.10
CA ALA A 161 14.96 14.80 -1.33
C ALA A 161 15.84 13.56 -1.12
N GLY A 162 15.32 12.57 -0.39
CA GLY A 162 15.98 11.26 -0.29
C GLY A 162 15.60 10.52 0.98
N GLY A 163 14.90 9.40 0.84
CA GLY A 163 14.65 8.46 1.93
C GLY A 163 13.21 8.38 2.45
N GLY A 164 12.20 8.83 1.68
CA GLY A 164 10.81 8.61 2.06
C GLY A 164 10.42 7.13 2.03
N SER A 165 10.02 6.58 3.19
CA SER A 165 9.18 5.38 3.45
C SER A 165 9.40 4.11 2.60
N GLY A 166 10.48 4.01 1.82
CA GLY A 166 10.77 2.96 0.84
C GLY A 166 10.28 3.20 -0.60
N GLY A 167 9.77 4.40 -0.96
CA GLY A 167 9.07 4.62 -2.24
C GLY A 167 9.42 5.89 -3.04
N GLY A 168 10.43 6.66 -2.64
CA GLY A 168 10.82 7.89 -3.37
C GLY A 168 9.92 9.11 -3.12
N ASP A 169 8.89 8.97 -2.28
CA ASP A 169 8.04 10.08 -1.84
C ASP A 169 8.86 11.12 -1.07
N ARG A 170 8.47 12.40 -1.17
CA ARG A 170 9.07 13.50 -0.40
C ARG A 170 8.80 13.30 1.09
N LEU A 171 9.85 13.47 1.89
CA LEU A 171 9.79 13.33 3.34
C LEU A 171 10.03 14.69 4.00
N TYR A 172 9.03 15.17 4.74
CA TYR A 172 9.08 16.45 5.46
C TYR A 172 9.48 16.23 6.92
N ALA A 173 10.12 17.20 7.57
CA ALA A 173 10.28 17.15 9.02
C ALA A 173 8.89 17.31 9.70
N ALA A 174 8.65 16.56 10.78
CA ALA A 174 7.39 16.66 11.51
C ALA A 174 7.41 17.85 12.48
N ASP A 175 6.43 18.74 12.36
CA ASP A 175 6.17 19.79 13.34
C ASP A 175 5.16 19.34 14.40
N TRP A 176 5.38 19.70 15.65
CA TRP A 176 4.55 19.20 16.75
C TRP A 176 3.41 20.15 17.10
N TYR A 177 2.19 19.64 17.09
CA TYR A 177 1.05 20.33 17.70
C TYR A 177 1.06 20.11 19.22
N ARG A 178 1.30 18.86 19.64
CA ARG A 178 1.55 18.50 21.04
C ARG A 178 2.64 17.44 21.08
N ARG A 179 3.73 17.76 21.77
CA ARG A 179 4.81 16.79 21.99
C ARG A 179 4.34 15.69 22.94
N PRO A 180 4.64 14.41 22.65
CA PRO A 180 4.36 13.31 23.54
C PRO A 180 5.22 13.42 24.81
N THR A 181 4.67 12.98 25.93
CA THR A 181 5.38 12.97 27.20
C THR A 181 6.28 11.75 27.32
N HIS A 182 7.27 11.81 28.22
CA HIS A 182 8.13 10.65 28.47
C HIS A 182 7.32 9.43 28.96
N ALA A 183 6.34 9.65 29.84
CA ALA A 183 5.47 8.58 30.32
C ALA A 183 4.71 7.89 29.17
N GLU A 184 4.13 8.68 28.26
CA GLU A 184 3.44 8.20 27.05
C GLU A 184 4.35 7.37 26.12
N LEU A 185 5.64 7.68 26.05
CA LEU A 185 6.61 6.96 25.21
C LEU A 185 7.23 5.74 25.90
N SER A 186 7.43 5.81 27.22
CA SER A 186 8.12 4.79 28.00
C SER A 186 7.41 3.44 27.99
N THR A 187 6.08 3.44 27.89
CA THR A 187 5.24 2.24 27.86
C THR A 187 5.49 1.34 26.64
N TYR A 188 6.07 1.89 25.58
CA TYR A 188 6.38 1.19 24.34
C TYR A 188 7.84 0.70 24.27
N LEU A 189 8.67 1.08 25.24
CA LEU A 189 10.06 0.63 25.30
C LEU A 189 10.16 -0.77 25.90
N SER A 190 11.11 -1.55 25.40
CA SER A 190 11.51 -2.79 26.05
C SER A 190 12.14 -2.48 27.42
N PRO A 191 11.90 -3.29 28.46
CA PRO A 191 12.55 -3.12 29.77
C PRO A 191 14.08 -3.11 29.74
N ARG A 192 14.70 -3.63 28.65
CA ARG A 192 16.15 -3.66 28.44
C ARG A 192 16.62 -2.68 27.36
N ALA A 193 15.76 -1.77 26.92
CA ALA A 193 16.10 -0.79 25.90
C ALA A 193 17.28 0.07 26.37
N GLN A 194 18.27 0.24 25.49
CA GLN A 194 19.40 1.13 25.72
C GLN A 194 19.06 2.54 25.20
N PRO A 195 19.70 3.58 25.76
CA PRO A 195 19.61 4.94 25.20
C PRO A 195 19.96 4.96 23.72
N GLY A 196 19.28 5.82 22.97
CA GLY A 196 19.41 5.86 21.52
C GLY A 196 18.28 6.63 20.86
N TRP A 197 18.13 6.49 19.55
CA TRP A 197 17.05 7.14 18.81
C TRP A 197 16.29 6.13 17.97
N GLY A 198 15.00 6.39 17.79
CA GLY A 198 14.13 5.69 16.85
C GLY A 198 13.50 6.70 15.90
N GLU A 199 13.44 6.35 14.63
CA GLU A 199 12.94 7.22 13.57
C GLU A 199 11.92 6.49 12.71
N ILE A 200 10.80 7.14 12.50
CA ILE A 200 9.68 6.62 11.71
C ILE A 200 9.24 7.65 10.68
N ALA A 201 8.72 7.17 9.55
CA ALA A 201 8.02 7.96 8.57
C ALA A 201 6.51 7.66 8.68
N CYS A 202 5.67 8.68 8.86
CA CYS A 202 4.22 8.51 8.90
C CYS A 202 3.53 9.43 7.88
N ARG A 203 2.31 9.08 7.47
CA ARG A 203 1.45 9.95 6.66
C ARG A 203 0.60 10.85 7.54
N THR A 204 0.50 12.12 7.19
CA THR A 204 -0.38 13.06 7.90
C THR A 204 -1.84 12.81 7.57
N ILE A 205 -2.72 12.93 8.57
CA ILE A 205 -4.18 12.85 8.41
C ILE A 205 -4.86 14.05 9.09
N PRO A 206 -6.15 14.31 8.82
CA PRO A 206 -6.88 15.40 9.46
C PRO A 206 -6.82 15.33 11.00
N ASN A 207 -7.06 16.47 11.64
CA ASN A 207 -7.01 16.64 13.11
C ASN A 207 -5.61 16.45 13.72
N ASN A 208 -4.56 16.84 12.98
CA ASN A 208 -3.16 16.78 13.39
C ASN A 208 -2.75 15.37 13.84
N GLN A 209 -3.21 14.32 13.14
CA GLN A 209 -2.86 12.95 13.46
C GLN A 209 -1.99 12.35 12.35
N VAL A 210 -1.45 11.15 12.60
CA VAL A 210 -0.66 10.41 11.63
C VAL A 210 -1.15 8.98 11.47
N THR A 211 -0.95 8.41 10.28
CA THR A 211 -1.27 7.02 9.92
C THR A 211 -0.13 6.40 9.10
N ASP A 212 -0.25 5.11 8.77
CA ASP A 212 0.66 4.37 7.87
C ASP A 212 2.15 4.49 8.26
N CYS A 213 2.44 4.49 9.56
CA CYS A 213 3.79 4.68 10.07
C CYS A 213 4.72 3.50 9.75
N ARG A 214 5.92 3.80 9.24
CA ARG A 214 6.98 2.86 8.90
C ARG A 214 8.28 3.20 9.62
N GLU A 215 9.04 2.18 9.99
CA GLU A 215 10.35 2.33 10.63
C GLU A 215 11.40 2.65 9.55
N ILE A 216 12.10 3.78 9.68
CA ILE A 216 13.10 4.22 8.70
C ILE A 216 14.53 4.25 9.26
N GLY A 217 14.68 4.33 10.59
CA GLY A 217 16.00 4.37 11.21
C GLY A 217 15.98 4.15 12.71
N GLN A 218 17.11 3.72 13.26
CA GLN A 218 17.35 3.63 14.70
C GLN A 218 18.86 3.64 14.99
N SER A 219 19.25 4.07 16.19
CA SER A 219 20.66 4.20 16.59
C SER A 219 21.45 2.88 16.52
N ALA A 220 20.87 1.79 17.01
CA ALA A 220 21.46 0.46 16.99
C ALA A 220 20.48 -0.52 16.37
N ARG A 221 20.91 -1.28 15.35
CA ARG A 221 20.05 -2.28 14.70
C ARG A 221 19.55 -3.31 15.72
N GLY A 222 18.25 -3.61 15.70
CA GLY A 222 17.63 -4.55 16.63
C GLY A 222 17.32 -3.99 18.03
N SER A 223 17.57 -2.71 18.30
CA SER A 223 17.23 -2.07 19.59
C SER A 223 15.72 -1.95 19.87
N GLY A 224 14.87 -2.12 18.86
CA GLY A 224 13.42 -1.95 18.96
C GLY A 224 12.95 -0.50 19.15
N LEU A 225 13.85 0.50 19.09
CA LEU A 225 13.49 1.90 19.34
C LEU A 225 12.54 2.45 18.27
N ALA A 226 12.81 2.21 16.98
CA ALA A 226 11.90 2.65 15.91
C ALA A 226 10.52 1.99 16.03
N GLY A 227 10.49 0.70 16.38
CA GLY A 227 9.25 -0.03 16.66
C GLY A 227 8.47 0.55 17.83
N ALA A 228 9.13 0.93 18.92
CA ALA A 228 8.50 1.61 20.05
C ALA A 228 7.85 2.94 19.64
N VAL A 229 8.56 3.75 18.84
CA VAL A 229 8.03 5.01 18.31
C VAL A 229 6.83 4.75 17.38
N ARG A 230 6.90 3.74 16.50
CA ARG A 230 5.79 3.35 15.62
C ARG A 230 4.55 2.92 16.40
N GLN A 231 4.73 2.13 17.47
CA GLN A 231 3.64 1.72 18.34
C GLN A 231 3.04 2.88 19.14
N ALA A 232 3.85 3.88 19.48
CA ALA A 232 3.41 5.11 20.12
C ALA A 232 2.71 6.08 19.15
N ALA A 233 2.86 5.92 17.83
CA ALA A 233 2.54 6.98 16.87
C ALA A 233 1.07 7.38 16.80
N TRP A 234 0.14 6.49 17.16
CA TRP A 234 -1.31 6.79 17.17
C TRP A 234 -1.69 7.91 18.14
N GLN A 235 -0.87 8.19 19.16
CA GLN A 235 -1.11 9.26 20.13
C GLN A 235 -0.49 10.60 19.71
N PHE A 236 0.34 10.61 18.66
CA PHE A 236 1.09 11.79 18.25
C PHE A 236 0.18 12.84 17.62
N ARG A 237 0.45 14.10 17.98
CA ARG A 237 -0.24 15.24 17.40
C ARG A 237 0.75 16.11 16.65
N ILE A 238 0.74 15.98 15.32
CA ILE A 238 1.68 16.60 14.39
C ILE A 238 0.94 17.60 13.52
N VAL A 239 1.47 18.82 13.41
CA VAL A 239 0.97 19.83 12.48
C VAL A 239 1.36 19.38 11.07
N PRO A 240 0.39 19.17 10.16
CA PRO A 240 0.71 18.80 8.79
C PRO A 240 1.54 19.91 8.11
N PRO A 241 2.55 19.55 7.31
CA PRO A 241 3.36 20.52 6.60
C PRO A 241 2.47 21.37 5.69
N ARG A 242 2.79 22.65 5.59
CA ARG A 242 2.05 23.60 4.75
C ARG A 242 2.91 23.98 3.55
N VAL A 243 2.26 24.14 2.41
CA VAL A 243 2.88 24.70 1.20
C VAL A 243 1.88 25.68 0.61
N GLY A 244 2.28 26.95 0.45
CA GLY A 244 1.38 28.03 0.04
C GLY A 244 0.22 28.23 1.02
N GLY A 245 0.49 28.07 2.32
CA GLY A 245 -0.48 28.28 3.40
C GLY A 245 -1.56 27.19 3.57
N LYS A 246 -1.58 26.15 2.72
CA LYS A 246 -2.53 25.04 2.81
C LYS A 246 -1.91 23.82 3.49
N PRO A 247 -2.59 23.17 4.46
CA PRO A 247 -2.09 21.95 5.08
C PRO A 247 -2.10 20.79 4.08
N LEU A 248 -0.97 20.11 3.96
CA LEU A 248 -0.83 18.93 3.13
C LEU A 248 -1.21 17.68 3.92
N ILE A 249 -2.26 17.00 3.47
CA ILE A 249 -2.76 15.75 4.05
C ILE A 249 -2.31 14.58 3.17
N GLY A 250 -1.94 13.47 3.80
CA GLY A 250 -1.48 12.25 3.11
C GLY A 250 0.01 12.27 2.74
N VAL A 251 0.74 13.31 3.12
CA VAL A 251 2.18 13.42 2.87
C VAL A 251 3.00 12.77 3.98
N TRP A 252 4.20 12.33 3.64
CA TRP A 252 5.10 11.67 4.59
C TRP A 252 5.86 12.70 5.43
N VAL A 253 5.84 12.48 6.74
CA VAL A 253 6.61 13.23 7.73
C VAL A 253 7.57 12.30 8.46
N ARG A 254 8.76 12.79 8.75
CA ARG A 254 9.82 12.13 9.50
C ARG A 254 9.72 12.54 10.96
N ILE A 255 9.67 11.54 11.83
CA ILE A 255 9.53 11.71 13.27
C ILE A 255 10.70 10.99 13.93
N ARG A 256 11.53 11.75 14.64
CA ARG A 256 12.66 11.22 15.40
C ARG A 256 12.46 11.43 16.89
N ILE A 257 12.59 10.35 17.65
CA ILE A 257 12.53 10.36 19.11
C ILE A 257 13.85 9.84 19.66
N THR A 258 14.46 10.63 20.54
CA THR A 258 15.71 10.29 21.21
C THR A 258 15.41 9.91 22.66
N TYR A 259 15.73 8.68 23.03
CA TYR A 259 15.64 8.14 24.38
C TYR A 259 16.99 8.29 25.08
N SER A 260 16.98 8.91 26.26
CA SER A 260 18.13 9.09 27.12
C SER A 260 17.81 8.60 28.54
N ASP A 261 18.83 8.47 29.39
CA ASP A 261 18.64 8.13 30.82
C ASP A 261 17.77 9.16 31.56
N LYS A 262 17.69 10.39 31.03
CA LYS A 262 16.86 11.48 31.57
C LYS A 262 15.43 11.46 31.03
N GLY A 263 15.12 10.58 30.07
CA GLY A 263 13.82 10.47 29.43
C GLY A 263 13.87 10.57 27.90
N ALA A 264 12.68 10.59 27.29
CA ALA A 264 12.50 10.68 25.85
C ALA A 264 12.37 12.16 25.42
N ALA A 265 13.18 12.56 24.44
CA ALA A 265 13.19 13.86 23.81
C ALA A 265 12.75 13.74 22.35
N VAL A 266 12.08 14.79 21.89
CA VAL A 266 11.52 14.89 20.56
C VAL A 266 12.37 15.90 19.78
N GLU A 267 12.82 15.52 18.59
CA GLU A 267 13.67 16.35 17.72
C GLU A 267 12.94 16.73 16.43
#